data_AF-A0A445CP48-F1
#
_entry.id   AF-A0A445CP48-F1
#
_cell.length_a   1.000
_cell.length_b   1.000
_cell.length_c   1.000
_cell.angle_alpha   90.00
_cell.angle_beta   90.00
_cell.angle_gamma   90.00
#
_symmetry.space_group_name_H-M   'P 1'
#
loop_
_entity.id
_entity.type
_entity.pdbx_description
1 polymer ?
#
loop_
_entity_poly.entity_id
_entity_poly.type
_entity_poly.pdbx_seq_one_letter_code
_entity_poly.pdbx_strand_id
1 'polypeptide(L)'
;MPFNLDSHLIFCQVNLGILIVVIFDCRTVRSSAALALGKLSGLSTRVDPLVGDLLSNLQGSDGGVREAILSALKGVLKHAGKNVSSAVRNRVYTVLKDLIHHDDDKVRAYAANILGVLTQSSNNNRQYLEDVQLIELVQKLASLANSPSWAPRHGSLLTISSLFQHSPSAICSSPLFPAIVDRLRDSLKDEKFPLRETSTKALGRLLLYKAQMDPSDTLLYKDVLSMLASSTHDDSSEVRRRALSAIKAVAKANPSAILSHGSIIGPALADSLKDANTPVRLAAERCILHAFQLTKGTLHLKIVLVQKMSKQYRSLSLAWMLDDYQSFLNIVMIVETVMKTRQVPEQFFEFEEDEGKDARRQMLVWEGCCVDGVWHNDKP
;
A
#
# COMPACT_ATOMS: atom_id res chain seq x y z
N MET A 1 15.50 -34.93 -28.42
CA MET A 1 14.94 -34.19 -27.27
C MET A 1 15.26 -32.72 -27.49
N PRO A 2 14.27 -31.83 -27.65
CA PRO A 2 14.57 -30.42 -27.87
C PRO A 2 15.02 -29.82 -26.52
N PHE A 3 16.26 -29.36 -26.46
CA PHE A 3 16.74 -28.50 -25.38
C PHE A 3 15.98 -27.18 -25.47
N ASN A 4 15.20 -26.87 -24.43
CA ASN A 4 14.31 -25.72 -24.38
C ASN A 4 15.14 -24.43 -24.16
N LEU A 5 15.50 -23.74 -25.25
CA LEU A 5 16.28 -22.49 -25.23
C LEU A 5 15.66 -21.42 -24.32
N ASP A 6 14.33 -21.38 -24.23
CA ASP A 6 13.61 -20.40 -23.40
C ASP A 6 13.86 -20.62 -21.91
N SER A 7 14.02 -21.88 -21.48
CA SER A 7 14.30 -22.23 -20.08
C SER A 7 15.70 -21.77 -19.65
N HIS A 8 16.68 -21.88 -20.55
CA HIS A 8 18.04 -21.43 -20.31
C HIS A 8 18.14 -19.90 -20.30
N LEU A 9 17.40 -19.22 -21.19
CA LEU A 9 17.35 -17.77 -21.25
C LEU A 9 16.72 -17.18 -19.98
N ILE A 10 15.60 -17.75 -19.50
CA ILE A 10 14.96 -17.36 -18.24
C ILE A 10 15.92 -17.61 -17.06
N PHE A 11 16.63 -18.73 -17.03
CA PHE A 11 17.62 -19.03 -15.99
C PHE A 11 18.78 -18.01 -15.98
N CYS A 12 19.31 -17.66 -17.15
CA CYS A 12 20.32 -16.61 -17.28
C CYS A 12 19.79 -15.24 -16.84
N GLN A 13 18.55 -14.89 -17.18
CA GLN A 13 17.93 -13.61 -16.79
C GLN A 13 17.65 -13.52 -15.29
N VAL A 14 17.23 -14.62 -14.65
CA VAL A 14 17.00 -14.68 -13.20
C VAL A 14 18.33 -14.56 -12.43
N ASN A 15 19.37 -15.30 -12.84
CA ASN A 15 20.69 -15.21 -12.22
C ASN A 15 21.34 -13.83 -12.45
N LEU A 16 21.17 -13.25 -13.64
CA LEU A 16 21.60 -11.88 -13.92
C LEU A 16 20.83 -10.87 -13.06
N GLY A 17 19.53 -11.09 -12.83
CA GLY A 17 18.71 -10.28 -11.92
C GLY A 17 19.22 -10.31 -10.47
N ILE A 18 19.55 -11.49 -9.94
CA ILE A 18 20.16 -11.62 -8.60
C ILE A 18 21.51 -10.88 -8.57
N LEU A 19 22.34 -11.08 -9.59
CA LEU A 19 23.65 -10.44 -9.69
C LEU A 19 23.52 -8.90 -9.70
N ILE A 20 22.53 -8.36 -10.43
CA ILE A 20 22.29 -6.92 -10.49
C ILE A 20 21.78 -6.38 -9.14
N VAL A 21 20.90 -7.12 -8.46
CA VAL A 21 20.38 -6.76 -7.12
C VAL A 21 21.51 -6.67 -6.08
N VAL A 22 22.52 -7.55 -6.20
CA VAL A 22 23.61 -7.67 -5.22
C VAL A 22 24.82 -6.77 -5.55
N ILE A 23 25.17 -6.57 -6.81
CA ILE A 23 26.43 -5.91 -7.21
C ILE A 23 26.31 -4.39 -7.42
N PHE A 24 25.18 -3.88 -7.90
CA PHE A 24 25.11 -2.47 -8.30
C PHE A 24 24.87 -1.54 -7.12
N ASP A 25 25.71 -0.51 -6.98
CA ASP A 25 25.65 0.44 -5.87
C ASP A 25 24.42 1.38 -5.96
N CYS A 26 23.90 1.60 -7.16
CA CYS A 26 22.76 2.49 -7.39
C CYS A 26 21.45 1.91 -6.83
N ARG A 27 20.87 2.59 -5.84
CA ARG A 27 19.62 2.23 -5.16
C ARG A 27 18.43 2.04 -6.12
N THR A 28 18.28 2.92 -7.11
CA THR A 28 17.16 2.85 -8.06
C THR A 28 17.27 1.64 -8.99
N VAL A 29 18.48 1.36 -9.49
CA VAL A 29 18.76 0.19 -10.33
C VAL A 29 18.45 -1.10 -9.57
N ARG A 30 18.83 -1.19 -8.29
CA ARG A 30 18.53 -2.34 -7.43
C ARG A 30 17.03 -2.54 -7.22
N SER A 31 16.27 -1.47 -6.92
CA SER A 31 14.81 -1.56 -6.77
C SER A 31 14.13 -2.01 -8.06
N SER A 32 14.54 -1.46 -9.21
CA SER A 32 14.01 -1.87 -10.52
C SER A 32 14.37 -3.32 -10.87
N ALA A 33 15.59 -3.76 -10.56
CA ALA A 33 16.02 -5.14 -10.77
C ALA A 33 15.25 -6.12 -9.87
N ALA A 34 15.03 -5.77 -8.60
CA ALA A 34 14.22 -6.54 -7.67
C ALA A 34 12.77 -6.71 -8.16
N LEU A 35 12.17 -5.64 -8.69
CA LEU A 35 10.83 -5.69 -9.30
C LEU A 35 10.80 -6.61 -10.54
N ALA A 36 11.78 -6.46 -11.43
CA ALA A 36 11.89 -7.29 -12.63
C ALA A 36 12.08 -8.78 -12.27
N LEU A 37 12.96 -9.07 -11.30
CA LEU A 37 13.20 -10.42 -10.79
C LEU A 37 11.92 -11.05 -10.23
N GLY A 38 11.13 -10.29 -9.46
CA GLY A 38 9.84 -10.76 -8.96
C GLY A 38 8.89 -11.17 -10.08
N LYS A 39 8.79 -10.36 -11.15
CA LYS A 39 7.93 -10.68 -12.32
C LYS A 39 8.45 -11.91 -13.08
N LEU A 40 9.76 -11.99 -13.30
CA LEU A 40 10.39 -13.11 -14.00
C LEU A 40 10.30 -14.43 -13.22
N SER A 41 10.32 -14.38 -11.89
CA SER A 41 10.23 -15.58 -11.05
C SER A 41 8.93 -16.37 -11.25
N GLY A 42 7.84 -15.71 -11.66
CA GLY A 42 6.58 -16.38 -11.99
C GLY A 42 6.67 -17.35 -13.17
N LEU A 43 7.70 -17.16 -14.03
CA LEU A 43 8.00 -17.99 -15.19
C LEU A 43 9.09 -19.04 -14.90
N SER A 44 9.75 -18.95 -13.74
CA SER A 44 10.81 -19.88 -13.36
C SER A 44 10.25 -21.18 -12.80
N THR A 45 10.82 -22.31 -13.24
CA THR A 45 10.52 -23.64 -12.68
C THR A 45 11.34 -23.94 -11.41
N ARG A 46 12.34 -23.10 -11.08
CA ARG A 46 13.27 -23.29 -9.95
C ARG A 46 13.13 -22.18 -8.91
N VAL A 47 11.95 -22.05 -8.31
CA VAL A 47 11.64 -20.96 -7.36
C VAL A 47 12.30 -21.19 -5.99
N ASP A 48 12.38 -22.45 -5.53
CA ASP A 48 12.98 -22.77 -4.22
C ASP A 48 14.47 -22.41 -4.10
N PRO A 49 15.36 -22.77 -5.06
CA PRO A 49 16.74 -22.31 -5.05
C PRO A 49 16.86 -20.79 -5.08
N LEU A 50 16.07 -20.11 -5.91
CA LEU A 50 16.05 -18.63 -5.99
C LEU A 50 15.75 -17.99 -4.63
N VAL A 51 14.72 -18.47 -3.93
CA VAL A 51 14.39 -17.97 -2.58
C VAL A 51 15.49 -18.33 -1.59
N GLY A 52 16.09 -19.52 -1.71
CA GLY A 52 17.24 -19.92 -0.90
C GLY A 52 18.42 -18.95 -1.03
N ASP A 53 18.81 -18.61 -2.26
CA ASP A 53 19.91 -17.70 -2.54
C ASP A 53 19.64 -16.29 -2.01
N LEU A 54 18.41 -15.78 -2.17
CA LEU A 54 18.01 -14.50 -1.61
C LEU A 54 18.11 -14.49 -0.07
N LEU A 55 17.68 -15.57 0.60
CA LEU A 55 17.80 -15.69 2.06
C LEU A 55 19.27 -15.76 2.52
N SER A 56 20.12 -16.50 1.81
CA SER A 56 21.55 -16.58 2.13
C SER A 56 22.25 -15.22 1.97
N ASN A 57 21.95 -14.49 0.89
CA ASN A 57 22.50 -13.15 0.67
C ASN A 57 21.97 -12.13 1.69
N LEU A 58 20.73 -12.30 2.18
CA LEU A 58 20.14 -11.41 3.16
C LEU A 58 20.97 -11.35 4.46
N GLN A 59 21.45 -12.50 4.94
CA GLN A 59 22.19 -12.63 6.21
C GLN A 59 23.52 -11.86 6.24
N GLY A 60 24.18 -11.69 5.08
CA GLY A 60 25.47 -11.00 4.96
C GLY A 60 25.37 -9.58 4.37
N SER A 61 24.17 -9.08 4.12
CA SER A 61 23.94 -7.80 3.44
C SER A 61 23.57 -6.70 4.44
N ASP A 62 23.98 -5.46 4.18
CA ASP A 62 23.61 -4.29 4.99
C ASP A 62 23.10 -3.13 4.12
N GLY A 63 22.44 -2.18 4.78
CA GLY A 63 21.93 -0.95 4.17
C GLY A 63 21.07 -1.22 2.93
N GLY A 64 21.38 -0.51 1.83
CA GLY A 64 20.58 -0.61 0.61
C GLY A 64 20.56 -1.99 -0.05
N VAL A 65 21.57 -2.85 0.20
CA VAL A 65 21.63 -4.19 -0.42
C VAL A 65 20.60 -5.08 0.23
N ARG A 66 20.52 -5.02 1.57
CA ARG A 66 19.48 -5.69 2.36
C ARG A 66 18.08 -5.27 1.92
N GLU A 67 17.85 -3.97 1.75
CA GLU A 67 16.57 -3.44 1.26
C GLU A 67 16.20 -4.02 -0.13
N ALA A 68 17.15 -4.10 -1.05
CA ALA A 68 16.93 -4.62 -2.39
C ALA A 68 16.63 -6.12 -2.40
N ILE A 69 17.35 -6.91 -1.58
CA ILE A 69 17.11 -8.34 -1.42
C ILE A 69 15.72 -8.58 -0.84
N LEU A 70 15.31 -7.81 0.17
CA LEU A 70 13.96 -7.90 0.74
C LEU A 70 12.88 -7.49 -0.28
N SER A 71 13.12 -6.46 -1.07
CA SER A 71 12.23 -6.07 -2.17
C SER A 71 12.08 -7.19 -3.20
N ALA A 72 13.19 -7.82 -3.59
CA ALA A 72 13.19 -8.96 -4.50
C ALA A 72 12.41 -10.15 -3.91
N LEU A 73 12.66 -10.47 -2.63
CA LEU A 73 11.97 -11.55 -1.93
C LEU A 73 10.45 -11.32 -1.87
N LYS A 74 9.99 -10.08 -1.59
CA LYS A 74 8.57 -9.69 -1.68
C LYS A 74 8.02 -9.98 -3.08
N GLY A 75 8.73 -9.53 -4.12
CA GLY A 75 8.34 -9.71 -5.51
C GLY A 75 8.22 -11.19 -5.90
N VAL A 76 9.20 -12.01 -5.53
CA VAL A 76 9.22 -13.45 -5.81
C VAL A 76 8.06 -14.16 -5.11
N LEU A 77 7.81 -13.88 -3.83
CA LEU A 77 6.71 -14.51 -3.11
C LEU A 77 5.34 -14.07 -3.63
N LYS A 78 5.19 -12.81 -4.04
CA LYS A 78 3.93 -12.31 -4.62
C LYS A 78 3.56 -13.01 -5.93
N HIS A 79 4.53 -13.32 -6.80
CA HIS A 79 4.25 -13.85 -8.15
C HIS A 79 4.51 -15.36 -8.29
N ALA A 80 5.42 -15.92 -7.50
CA ALA A 80 5.84 -17.31 -7.57
C ALA A 80 5.62 -18.09 -6.25
N GLY A 81 5.06 -17.47 -5.21
CA GLY A 81 4.87 -18.07 -3.88
C GLY A 81 4.12 -19.41 -3.88
N LYS A 82 3.17 -19.61 -4.81
CA LYS A 82 2.44 -20.88 -4.98
C LYS A 82 3.34 -22.07 -5.32
N ASN A 83 4.48 -21.82 -5.96
CA ASN A 83 5.44 -22.84 -6.38
C ASN A 83 6.57 -23.03 -5.36
N VAL A 84 6.57 -22.26 -4.25
CA VAL A 84 7.56 -22.38 -3.18
C VAL A 84 7.15 -23.50 -2.23
N SER A 85 8.07 -24.41 -1.92
CA SER A 85 7.81 -25.50 -0.98
C SER A 85 7.53 -24.98 0.44
N SER A 86 6.83 -25.79 1.24
CA SER A 86 6.56 -25.46 2.65
C SER A 86 7.85 -25.30 3.45
N ALA A 87 8.85 -26.13 3.20
CA ALA A 87 10.16 -26.04 3.86
C ALA A 87 10.82 -24.67 3.61
N VAL A 88 10.83 -24.20 2.36
CA VAL A 88 11.40 -22.89 2.02
C VAL A 88 10.57 -21.76 2.61
N ARG A 89 9.23 -21.83 2.55
CA ARG A 89 8.34 -20.85 3.21
C ARG A 89 8.57 -20.75 4.71
N ASN A 90 8.76 -21.87 5.40
CA ASN A 90 9.05 -21.90 6.83
C ASN A 90 10.38 -21.21 7.17
N ARG A 91 11.42 -21.41 6.35
CA ARG A 91 12.69 -20.67 6.51
C ARG A 91 12.51 -19.17 6.34
N VAL A 92 11.74 -18.75 5.32
CA VAL A 92 11.43 -17.33 5.12
C VAL A 92 10.70 -16.78 6.33
N TYR A 93 9.65 -17.45 6.82
CA TYR A 93 8.89 -17.04 7.99
C TYR A 93 9.80 -16.82 9.21
N THR A 94 10.68 -17.77 9.51
CA THR A 94 11.62 -17.67 10.64
C THR A 94 12.51 -16.44 10.52
N VAL A 95 13.14 -16.22 9.36
CA VAL A 95 14.03 -15.07 9.14
C VAL A 95 13.27 -13.75 9.28
N LEU A 96 12.07 -13.64 8.69
CA LEU A 96 11.30 -12.40 8.74
C LEU A 96 10.73 -12.10 10.12
N LYS A 97 10.36 -13.14 10.89
CA LYS A 97 9.89 -13.00 12.27
C LYS A 97 10.92 -12.32 13.17
N ASP A 98 12.20 -12.46 12.86
CA ASP A 98 13.29 -11.77 13.58
C ASP A 98 13.60 -10.38 12.97
N LEU A 99 13.19 -10.10 11.74
CA LEU A 99 13.41 -8.80 11.10
C LEU A 99 12.31 -7.77 11.37
N ILE A 100 11.13 -8.18 11.83
CA ILE A 100 10.05 -7.23 12.15
C ILE A 100 10.38 -6.28 13.30
N HIS A 101 11.37 -6.60 14.15
CA HIS A 101 11.81 -5.72 15.23
C HIS A 101 13.23 -5.15 15.03
N HIS A 102 13.71 -5.16 13.79
CA HIS A 102 15.01 -4.59 13.42
C HIS A 102 15.06 -3.07 13.63
N ASP A 103 16.22 -2.46 13.88
CA ASP A 103 16.32 -1.01 14.14
C ASP A 103 16.04 -0.14 12.90
N ASP A 104 16.40 -0.64 11.71
CA ASP A 104 16.08 0.01 10.43
C ASP A 104 14.58 -0.10 10.06
N ASP A 105 13.94 1.05 9.88
CA ASP A 105 12.52 1.19 9.55
C ASP A 105 12.11 0.50 8.26
N LYS A 106 12.95 0.54 7.23
CA LYS A 106 12.65 -0.05 5.93
C LYS A 106 12.76 -1.56 6.00
N VAL A 107 13.76 -2.08 6.72
CA VAL A 107 13.88 -3.51 6.98
C VAL A 107 12.63 -4.03 7.69
N ARG A 108 12.16 -3.32 8.75
CA ARG A 108 10.90 -3.67 9.42
C ARG A 108 9.71 -3.64 8.46
N ALA A 109 9.60 -2.60 7.63
CA ALA A 109 8.48 -2.44 6.70
C ALA A 109 8.44 -3.56 5.65
N TYR A 110 9.58 -3.91 5.05
CA TYR A 110 9.65 -5.03 4.12
C TYR A 110 9.35 -6.36 4.80
N ALA A 111 9.92 -6.61 5.98
CA ALA A 111 9.70 -7.86 6.70
C ALA A 111 8.21 -8.07 7.04
N ALA A 112 7.57 -7.04 7.57
CA ALA A 112 6.13 -7.03 7.85
C ALA A 112 5.28 -7.23 6.58
N ASN A 113 5.65 -6.60 5.47
CA ASN A 113 4.94 -6.76 4.21
C ASN A 113 5.02 -8.21 3.71
N ILE A 114 6.23 -8.77 3.66
CA ILE A 114 6.44 -10.15 3.19
C ILE A 114 5.73 -11.16 4.09
N LEU A 115 5.71 -10.97 5.42
CA LEU A 115 4.94 -11.83 6.33
C LEU A 115 3.45 -11.83 5.99
N GLY A 116 2.86 -10.67 5.64
CA GLY A 116 1.47 -10.64 5.18
C GLY A 116 1.27 -11.35 3.84
N VAL A 117 2.22 -11.24 2.90
CA VAL A 117 2.16 -12.03 1.65
C VAL A 117 2.18 -13.54 1.95
N LEU A 118 2.92 -13.99 2.97
CA LEU A 118 2.90 -15.38 3.42
C LEU A 118 1.58 -15.80 4.08
N THR A 119 0.74 -14.88 4.56
CA THR A 119 -0.58 -15.23 5.08
C THR A 119 -1.68 -15.20 4.01
N GLN A 120 -1.36 -14.79 2.78
CA GLN A 120 -2.32 -14.77 1.69
C GLN A 120 -2.81 -16.19 1.36
N SER A 121 -4.13 -16.33 1.17
CA SER A 121 -4.74 -17.55 0.64
C SER A 121 -4.65 -17.54 -0.89
N SER A 122 -4.05 -18.57 -1.48
CA SER A 122 -4.03 -18.73 -2.94
C SER A 122 -5.39 -19.20 -3.45
N ASN A 123 -5.71 -18.97 -4.73
CA ASN A 123 -6.96 -19.36 -5.44
C ASN A 123 -7.44 -20.82 -5.25
N ASN A 124 -6.62 -21.70 -4.65
CA ASN A 124 -6.96 -23.08 -4.29
C ASN A 124 -7.23 -23.26 -2.77
N ASN A 125 -7.62 -22.20 -2.07
CA ASN A 125 -7.96 -22.19 -0.64
C ASN A 125 -6.84 -22.71 0.29
N ARG A 126 -5.58 -22.61 -0.15
CA ARG A 126 -4.40 -22.99 0.64
C ARG A 126 -3.65 -21.73 1.03
N GLN A 127 -3.66 -21.42 2.32
CA GLN A 127 -2.81 -20.40 2.92
C GLN A 127 -1.34 -20.81 2.81
N TYR A 128 -0.44 -19.87 2.54
CA TYR A 128 1.00 -20.22 2.47
C TYR A 128 1.58 -20.52 3.85
N LEU A 129 1.07 -19.86 4.88
CA LEU A 129 1.36 -20.09 6.29
C LEU A 129 0.32 -21.01 6.93
N GLU A 130 0.73 -21.90 7.82
CA GLU A 130 -0.19 -22.77 8.57
C GLU A 130 -0.92 -22.00 9.68
N ASP A 131 -2.11 -22.45 10.10
CA ASP A 131 -2.93 -21.78 11.13
C ASP A 131 -2.16 -21.62 12.46
N VAL A 132 -1.39 -22.63 12.84
CA VAL A 132 -0.55 -22.62 14.06
C VAL A 132 0.46 -21.47 14.01
N GLN A 133 1.14 -21.30 12.87
CA GLN A 133 2.11 -20.23 12.67
C GLN A 133 1.46 -18.85 12.65
N LEU A 134 0.23 -18.73 12.12
CA LEU A 134 -0.52 -17.47 12.19
C LEU A 134 -0.85 -17.10 13.64
N ILE A 135 -1.28 -18.07 14.46
CA ILE A 135 -1.55 -17.86 15.88
C ILE A 135 -0.27 -17.43 16.61
N GLU A 136 0.84 -18.14 16.40
CA GLU A 136 2.15 -17.78 16.96
C GLU A 136 2.59 -16.36 16.56
N LEU A 137 2.38 -16.00 15.29
CA LEU A 137 2.70 -14.67 14.79
C LEU A 137 1.87 -13.62 15.54
N VAL A 138 0.54 -13.78 15.64
CA VAL A 138 -0.32 -12.82 16.34
C VAL A 138 0.07 -12.70 17.82
N GLN A 139 0.43 -13.80 18.48
CA GLN A 139 0.93 -13.78 19.86
C GLN A 139 2.28 -13.03 19.98
N LYS A 140 3.21 -13.26 19.06
CA LYS A 140 4.48 -12.50 18.99
C LYS A 140 4.22 -11.01 18.78
N LEU A 141 3.29 -10.65 17.89
CA LEU A 141 2.93 -9.25 17.67
C LEU A 141 2.34 -8.61 18.95
N ALA A 142 1.56 -9.36 19.73
CA ALA A 142 1.06 -8.90 21.03
C ALA A 142 2.18 -8.62 22.03
N SER A 143 3.22 -9.46 22.10
CA SER A 143 4.35 -9.20 23.00
C SER A 143 5.20 -8.00 22.55
N LEU A 144 5.42 -7.84 21.24
CA LEU A 144 6.18 -6.69 20.71
C LEU A 144 5.47 -5.35 20.94
N ALA A 145 4.13 -5.34 21.04
CA ALA A 145 3.33 -4.15 21.35
C ALA A 145 3.74 -3.45 22.64
N ASN A 146 4.16 -4.24 23.63
CA ASN A 146 4.47 -3.79 24.97
C ASN A 146 5.98 -3.52 25.15
N SER A 147 6.74 -3.52 24.05
CA SER A 147 8.16 -3.23 24.10
C SER A 147 8.41 -1.78 24.53
N PRO A 148 9.42 -1.53 25.38
CA PRO A 148 9.80 -0.15 25.75
C PRO A 148 10.33 0.63 24.54
N SER A 149 11.00 -0.05 23.59
CA SER A 149 11.49 0.56 22.36
C SER A 149 10.35 0.73 21.35
N TRP A 150 10.37 1.83 20.60
CA TRP A 150 9.35 2.11 19.58
C TRP A 150 9.50 1.21 18.35
N ALA A 151 10.70 0.73 18.03
CA ALA A 151 10.95 -0.05 16.81
C ALA A 151 10.19 -1.39 16.78
N PRO A 152 10.22 -2.23 17.84
CA PRO A 152 9.41 -3.45 17.90
C PRO A 152 7.90 -3.16 17.88
N ARG A 153 7.45 -2.09 18.56
CA ARG A 153 6.04 -1.67 18.54
C ARG A 153 5.60 -1.30 17.11
N HIS A 154 6.40 -0.50 16.41
CA HIS A 154 6.17 -0.12 15.01
C HIS A 154 6.15 -1.35 14.09
N GLY A 155 7.13 -2.24 14.23
CA GLY A 155 7.18 -3.52 13.52
C GLY A 155 5.92 -4.36 13.69
N SER A 156 5.39 -4.40 14.92
CA SER A 156 4.14 -5.08 15.18
C SER A 156 2.96 -4.47 14.43
N LEU A 157 2.82 -3.15 14.44
CA LEU A 157 1.74 -2.45 13.76
C LEU A 157 1.83 -2.59 12.23
N LEU A 158 3.05 -2.53 11.68
CA LEU A 158 3.30 -2.76 10.25
C LEU A 158 2.83 -4.16 9.84
N THR A 159 3.11 -5.16 10.67
CA THR A 159 2.72 -6.53 10.39
C THR A 159 1.20 -6.69 10.48
N ILE A 160 0.55 -6.13 11.50
CA ILE A 160 -0.93 -6.09 11.60
C ILE A 160 -1.54 -5.43 10.36
N SER A 161 -1.01 -4.28 9.93
CA SER A 161 -1.45 -3.59 8.73
C SER A 161 -1.33 -4.49 7.49
N SER A 162 -0.24 -5.24 7.37
CA SER A 162 0.00 -6.18 6.27
C SER A 162 -0.98 -7.37 6.30
N LEU A 163 -1.25 -7.93 7.49
CA LEU A 163 -2.22 -9.01 7.66
C LEU A 163 -3.63 -8.58 7.23
N PHE A 164 -4.06 -7.35 7.55
CA PHE A 164 -5.32 -6.79 7.04
C PHE A 164 -5.34 -6.57 5.53
N GLN A 165 -4.19 -6.40 4.89
CA GLN A 165 -4.12 -6.26 3.44
C GLN A 165 -4.26 -7.60 2.72
N HIS A 166 -3.59 -8.63 3.21
CA HIS A 166 -3.45 -9.91 2.49
C HIS A 166 -4.40 -11.00 2.95
N SER A 167 -4.83 -10.96 4.21
CA SER A 167 -5.68 -11.99 4.83
C SER A 167 -6.65 -11.39 5.86
N PRO A 168 -7.47 -10.37 5.49
CA PRO A 168 -8.35 -9.69 6.43
C PRO A 168 -9.41 -10.61 7.05
N SER A 169 -9.93 -11.59 6.30
CA SER A 169 -10.93 -12.54 6.80
C SER A 169 -10.39 -13.39 7.95
N ALA A 170 -9.20 -13.98 7.79
CA ALA A 170 -8.54 -14.79 8.82
C ALA A 170 -8.30 -13.99 10.12
N ILE A 171 -7.92 -12.71 10.00
CA ILE A 171 -7.72 -11.84 11.16
C ILE A 171 -9.05 -11.47 11.82
N CYS A 172 -10.07 -11.12 11.04
CA CYS A 172 -11.39 -10.75 11.58
C CYS A 172 -12.09 -11.92 12.28
N SER A 173 -11.85 -13.16 11.82
CA SER A 173 -12.39 -14.38 12.44
C SER A 173 -11.57 -14.87 13.65
N SER A 174 -10.41 -14.27 13.91
CA SER A 174 -9.55 -14.66 15.03
C SER A 174 -10.16 -14.27 16.38
N PRO A 175 -10.03 -15.10 17.43
CA PRO A 175 -10.45 -14.72 18.79
C PRO A 175 -9.65 -13.53 19.33
N LEU A 176 -8.48 -13.23 18.75
CA LEU A 176 -7.63 -12.10 19.14
C LEU A 176 -8.02 -10.79 18.46
N PHE A 177 -9.03 -10.81 17.57
CA PHE A 177 -9.44 -9.63 16.80
C PHE A 177 -9.78 -8.41 17.66
N PRO A 178 -10.58 -8.50 18.75
CA PRO A 178 -10.86 -7.34 19.60
C PRO A 178 -9.59 -6.72 20.19
N ALA A 179 -8.68 -7.56 20.69
CA ALA A 179 -7.40 -7.10 21.23
C ALA A 179 -6.51 -6.43 20.16
N ILE A 180 -6.56 -6.89 18.91
CA ILE A 180 -5.86 -6.22 17.80
C ILE A 180 -6.45 -4.82 17.57
N VAL A 181 -7.77 -4.68 17.55
CA VAL A 181 -8.44 -3.38 17.35
C VAL A 181 -8.13 -2.42 18.50
N ASP A 182 -8.19 -2.88 19.75
CA ASP A 182 -7.84 -2.06 20.92
C ASP A 182 -6.39 -1.58 20.86
N ARG A 183 -5.45 -2.44 20.44
CA ARG A 183 -4.06 -2.03 20.24
C ARG A 183 -3.88 -1.00 19.14
N LEU A 184 -4.61 -1.11 18.03
CA LEU A 184 -4.61 -0.08 16.99
C LEU A 184 -5.15 1.25 17.54
N ARG A 185 -6.21 1.20 18.35
CA ARG A 185 -6.78 2.38 19.02
C ARG A 185 -5.77 3.05 19.96
N ASP A 186 -5.08 2.27 20.80
CA ASP A 186 -4.14 2.81 21.78
C ASP A 186 -2.91 3.43 21.10
N SER A 187 -2.42 2.80 20.02
CA SER A 187 -1.27 3.31 19.26
C SER A 187 -1.56 4.58 18.44
N LEU A 188 -2.82 4.96 18.24
CA LEU A 188 -3.17 6.30 17.73
C LEU A 188 -2.78 7.43 18.69
N LYS A 189 -2.47 7.12 19.95
CA LYS A 189 -2.04 8.08 20.98
C LYS A 189 -0.55 8.00 21.28
N ASP A 190 0.21 7.17 20.55
CA ASP A 190 1.65 7.02 20.77
C ASP A 190 2.39 8.32 20.41
N GLU A 191 3.46 8.63 21.16
CA GLU A 191 4.28 9.82 20.94
C GLU A 191 4.94 9.85 19.55
N LYS A 192 5.22 8.67 18.97
CA LYS A 192 5.89 8.56 17.67
C LYS A 192 4.87 8.52 16.55
N PHE A 193 4.92 9.52 15.68
CA PHE A 193 4.03 9.60 14.53
C PHE A 193 4.04 8.37 13.59
N PRO A 194 5.15 7.60 13.39
CA PRO A 194 5.10 6.41 12.53
C PRO A 194 4.19 5.29 13.07
N LEU A 195 4.05 5.19 14.40
CA LEU A 195 3.10 4.26 15.01
C LEU A 195 1.67 4.72 14.74
N ARG A 196 1.37 6.02 14.97
CA ARG A 196 0.06 6.60 14.67
C ARG A 196 -0.31 6.42 13.20
N GLU A 197 0.59 6.75 12.28
CA GLU A 197 0.38 6.61 10.82
C GLU A 197 0.07 5.15 10.44
N THR A 198 0.87 4.22 10.96
CA THR A 198 0.70 2.79 10.65
C THR A 198 -0.61 2.24 11.21
N SER A 199 -1.03 2.68 12.39
CA SER A 199 -2.32 2.31 12.98
C SER A 199 -3.49 2.89 12.21
N THR A 200 -3.43 4.16 11.82
CA THR A 200 -4.43 4.78 10.92
C THR A 200 -4.56 3.98 9.62
N LYS A 201 -3.43 3.55 9.04
CA LYS A 201 -3.43 2.71 7.84
C LYS A 201 -4.08 1.34 8.07
N ALA A 202 -3.74 0.66 9.17
CA ALA A 202 -4.30 -0.65 9.50
C ALA A 202 -5.83 -0.57 9.73
N LEU A 203 -6.29 0.45 10.47
CA LEU A 203 -7.71 0.75 10.67
C LEU A 203 -8.44 1.03 9.35
N GLY A 204 -7.81 1.77 8.44
CA GLY A 204 -8.33 2.00 7.10
C GLY A 204 -8.53 0.72 6.29
N ARG A 205 -7.57 -0.21 6.35
CA ARG A 205 -7.66 -1.51 5.68
C ARG A 205 -8.77 -2.38 6.27
N LEU A 206 -8.88 -2.42 7.60
CA LEU A 206 -9.98 -3.09 8.30
C LEU A 206 -11.34 -2.53 7.87
N LEU A 207 -11.50 -1.20 7.87
CA LEU A 207 -12.75 -0.55 7.51
C LEU A 207 -13.12 -0.80 6.04
N LEU A 208 -12.14 -0.79 5.15
CA LEU A 208 -12.32 -1.12 3.74
C LEU A 208 -12.84 -2.55 3.55
N TYR A 209 -12.23 -3.52 4.22
CA TYR A 209 -12.70 -4.91 4.19
C TYR A 209 -14.14 -5.04 4.69
N LYS A 210 -14.47 -4.42 5.83
CA LYS A 210 -15.83 -4.42 6.38
C LYS A 210 -16.84 -3.75 5.45
N ALA A 211 -16.46 -2.65 4.81
CA ALA A 211 -17.30 -1.96 3.84
C ALA A 211 -17.65 -2.80 2.60
N GLN A 212 -16.78 -3.76 2.24
CA GLN A 212 -16.96 -4.64 1.09
C GLN A 212 -17.69 -5.94 1.43
N MET A 213 -17.39 -6.54 2.59
CA MET A 213 -17.80 -7.92 2.91
C MET A 213 -18.93 -8.01 3.95
N ASP A 214 -19.01 -7.08 4.90
CA ASP A 214 -19.96 -7.17 6.01
C ASP A 214 -20.34 -5.77 6.54
N PRO A 215 -21.26 -5.07 5.86
CA PRO A 215 -21.76 -3.76 6.30
C PRO A 215 -22.70 -3.85 7.52
N SER A 216 -22.94 -5.05 8.07
CA SER A 216 -23.92 -5.30 9.14
C SER A 216 -23.40 -4.88 10.53
N ASP A 217 -22.08 -4.99 10.78
CA ASP A 217 -21.43 -4.59 12.03
C ASP A 217 -21.27 -3.06 12.11
N THR A 218 -22.40 -2.39 12.34
CA THR A 218 -22.51 -0.94 12.31
C THR A 218 -21.73 -0.28 13.46
N LEU A 219 -21.55 -0.96 14.59
CA LEU A 219 -20.87 -0.40 15.76
C LEU A 219 -19.37 -0.31 15.53
N LEU A 220 -18.71 -1.42 15.18
CA LEU A 220 -17.28 -1.42 14.89
C LEU A 220 -16.97 -0.48 13.71
N TYR A 221 -17.82 -0.49 12.68
CA TYR A 221 -17.66 0.40 11.53
C TYR A 221 -17.65 1.87 11.97
N LYS A 222 -18.65 2.28 12.76
CA LYS A 222 -18.76 3.64 13.29
C LYS A 222 -17.59 4.01 14.19
N ASP A 223 -17.15 3.10 15.06
CA ASP A 223 -16.03 3.32 15.98
C ASP A 223 -14.72 3.53 15.21
N VAL A 224 -14.41 2.64 14.25
CA VAL A 224 -13.22 2.75 13.40
C VAL A 224 -13.27 4.00 12.53
N LEU A 225 -14.43 4.32 11.95
CA LEU A 225 -14.62 5.54 11.17
C LEU A 225 -14.40 6.81 12.02
N SER A 226 -14.86 6.80 13.28
CA SER A 226 -14.64 7.91 14.22
C SER A 226 -13.15 8.07 14.57
N MET A 227 -12.42 6.97 14.74
CA MET A 227 -10.97 6.98 14.95
C MET A 227 -10.20 7.51 13.72
N LEU A 228 -10.65 7.18 12.50
CA LEU A 228 -10.08 7.74 11.29
C LEU A 228 -10.39 9.24 11.17
N ALA A 229 -11.63 9.65 11.48
CA ALA A 229 -12.03 11.05 11.47
C ALA A 229 -11.21 11.89 12.48
N SER A 230 -10.96 11.39 13.69
CA SER A 230 -10.09 12.09 14.65
C SER A 230 -8.64 12.18 14.15
N SER A 231 -8.13 11.12 13.51
CA SER A 231 -6.77 11.10 12.93
C SER A 231 -6.58 12.13 11.80
N THR A 232 -7.65 12.67 11.21
CA THR A 232 -7.54 13.80 10.26
C THR A 232 -7.12 15.12 10.92
N HIS A 233 -7.09 15.19 12.26
CA HIS A 233 -6.67 16.36 13.02
C HIS A 233 -5.36 16.11 13.79
N ASP A 234 -4.62 15.04 13.46
CA ASP A 234 -3.32 14.74 14.06
C ASP A 234 -2.31 15.88 13.82
N ASP A 235 -1.36 16.05 14.74
CA ASP A 235 -0.27 17.03 14.62
C ASP A 235 0.62 16.75 13.38
N SER A 236 0.82 15.48 13.04
CA SER A 236 1.58 15.07 11.87
C SER A 236 0.76 15.11 10.59
N SER A 237 1.25 15.86 9.59
CA SER A 237 0.63 15.89 8.26
C SER A 237 0.62 14.52 7.56
N GLU A 238 1.56 13.63 7.86
CA GLU A 238 1.59 12.29 7.27
C GLU A 238 0.44 11.42 7.82
N VAL A 239 0.13 11.55 9.12
CA VAL A 239 -1.00 10.85 9.75
C VAL A 239 -2.33 11.39 9.21
N ARG A 240 -2.49 12.72 9.12
CA ARG A 240 -3.68 13.34 8.52
C ARG A 240 -3.93 12.87 7.09
N ARG A 241 -2.87 12.85 6.26
CA ARG A 241 -2.95 12.33 4.88
C ARG A 241 -3.31 10.85 4.84
N ARG A 242 -2.77 10.05 5.74
CA ARG A 242 -3.08 8.62 5.82
C ARG A 242 -4.55 8.38 6.16
N ALA A 243 -5.09 9.14 7.12
CA ALA A 243 -6.51 9.09 7.49
C ALA A 243 -7.42 9.44 6.31
N LEU A 244 -7.11 10.52 5.60
CA LEU A 244 -7.85 10.93 4.41
C LEU A 244 -7.79 9.89 3.29
N SER A 245 -6.64 9.25 3.06
CA SER A 245 -6.55 8.19 2.05
C SER A 245 -7.34 6.94 2.44
N ALA A 246 -7.33 6.58 3.73
CA ALA A 246 -8.14 5.49 4.26
C ALA A 246 -9.64 5.75 4.05
N ILE A 247 -10.14 6.93 4.47
CA ILE A 247 -11.55 7.32 4.28
C ILE A 247 -11.91 7.35 2.79
N LYS A 248 -11.04 7.90 1.93
CA LYS A 248 -11.22 7.91 0.48
C LYS A 248 -11.35 6.50 -0.10
N ALA A 249 -10.49 5.56 0.32
CA ALA A 249 -10.52 4.18 -0.17
C ALA A 249 -11.85 3.49 0.18
N VAL A 250 -12.33 3.68 1.42
CA VAL A 250 -13.64 3.18 1.86
C VAL A 250 -14.76 3.84 1.07
N ALA A 251 -14.72 5.17 0.88
CA ALA A 251 -15.71 5.90 0.09
C ALA A 251 -15.76 5.47 -1.38
N LYS A 252 -14.62 5.06 -1.96
CA LYS A 252 -14.57 4.51 -3.32
C LYS A 252 -15.26 3.14 -3.39
N ALA A 253 -15.03 2.28 -2.40
CA ALA A 253 -15.58 0.94 -2.38
C ALA A 253 -17.08 0.93 -2.03
N ASN A 254 -17.49 1.74 -1.06
CA ASN A 254 -18.88 1.81 -0.59
C ASN A 254 -19.25 3.24 -0.15
N PRO A 255 -19.69 4.09 -1.10
CA PRO A 255 -20.03 5.49 -0.80
C PRO A 255 -21.21 5.65 0.17
N SER A 256 -22.22 4.78 0.09
CA SER A 256 -23.42 4.88 0.93
C SER A 256 -23.10 4.63 2.40
N ALA A 257 -22.14 3.74 2.70
CA ALA A 257 -21.66 3.49 4.06
C ALA A 257 -20.91 4.70 4.66
N ILE A 258 -20.29 5.56 3.85
CA ILE A 258 -19.70 6.82 4.34
C ILE A 258 -20.78 7.89 4.52
N LEU A 259 -21.73 7.98 3.60
CA LEU A 259 -22.82 8.97 3.64
C LEU A 259 -23.74 8.79 4.86
N SER A 260 -24.02 7.55 5.27
CA SER A 260 -24.80 7.25 6.49
C SER A 260 -24.14 7.81 7.77
N HIS A 261 -22.84 8.07 7.74
CA HIS A 261 -22.05 8.65 8.82
C HIS A 261 -21.54 10.06 8.50
N GLY A 262 -22.25 10.78 7.63
CA GLY A 262 -21.88 12.14 7.20
C GLY A 262 -21.74 13.16 8.35
N SER A 263 -22.39 12.94 9.49
CA SER A 263 -22.21 13.79 10.68
C SER A 263 -20.83 13.65 11.35
N ILE A 264 -20.18 12.50 11.20
CA ILE A 264 -18.82 12.24 11.71
C ILE A 264 -17.78 12.74 10.70
N ILE A 265 -17.97 12.35 9.43
CA ILE A 265 -16.97 12.57 8.39
C ILE A 265 -17.07 13.98 7.77
N GLY A 266 -18.26 14.56 7.73
CA GLY A 266 -18.49 15.90 7.15
C GLY A 266 -17.64 16.99 7.79
N PRO A 267 -17.70 17.19 9.13
CA PRO A 267 -16.86 18.17 9.82
C PRO A 267 -15.37 17.91 9.61
N ALA A 268 -14.92 16.65 9.77
CA ALA A 268 -13.52 16.29 9.64
C ALA A 268 -12.94 16.59 8.24
N LEU A 269 -13.70 16.28 7.18
CA LEU A 269 -13.29 16.60 5.82
C LEU A 269 -13.34 18.11 5.53
N ALA A 270 -14.34 18.82 6.06
CA ALA A 270 -14.46 20.27 5.88
C ALA A 270 -13.30 21.03 6.56
N ASP A 271 -12.86 20.57 7.73
CA ASP A 271 -11.71 21.14 8.42
C ASP A 271 -10.39 20.79 7.72
N SER A 272 -10.27 19.56 7.20
CA SER A 272 -9.10 19.15 6.39
C SER A 272 -8.93 19.95 5.10
N LEU A 273 -9.97 20.59 4.56
CA LEU A 273 -9.86 21.51 3.43
C LEU A 273 -9.19 22.85 3.79
N LYS A 274 -9.16 23.20 5.07
CA LYS A 274 -8.50 24.41 5.59
C LYS A 274 -7.06 24.15 5.98
N ASP A 275 -6.57 22.91 5.82
CA ASP A 275 -5.26 22.53 6.29
C ASP A 275 -4.17 23.41 5.67
N ALA A 276 -3.25 23.89 6.51
CA ALA A 276 -2.11 24.68 6.09
C ALA A 276 -1.19 23.88 5.15
N ASN A 277 -1.14 22.55 5.31
CA ASN A 277 -0.36 21.65 4.48
C ASN A 277 -1.11 21.36 3.16
N THR A 278 -0.57 21.88 2.05
CA THR A 278 -1.16 21.68 0.71
C THR A 278 -1.39 20.20 0.35
N PRO A 279 -0.44 19.28 0.56
CA PRO A 279 -0.70 17.84 0.36
C PRO A 279 -1.89 17.26 1.15
N VAL A 280 -2.13 17.71 2.39
CA VAL A 280 -3.31 17.30 3.18
C VAL A 280 -4.58 17.85 2.54
N ARG A 281 -4.59 19.13 2.19
CA ARG A 281 -5.73 19.79 1.54
C ARG A 281 -6.14 19.10 0.24
N LEU A 282 -5.18 18.79 -0.64
CA LEU A 282 -5.42 18.05 -1.88
C LEU A 282 -5.93 16.62 -1.63
N ALA A 283 -5.47 15.96 -0.56
CA ALA A 283 -6.00 14.66 -0.16
C ALA A 283 -7.46 14.76 0.31
N ALA A 284 -7.80 15.83 1.03
CA ALA A 284 -9.16 16.10 1.51
C ALA A 284 -10.12 16.40 0.36
N GLU A 285 -9.72 17.23 -0.61
CA GLU A 285 -10.49 17.49 -1.83
C GLU A 285 -10.84 16.19 -2.56
N ARG A 286 -9.82 15.35 -2.81
CA ARG A 286 -10.02 14.03 -3.44
C ARG A 286 -10.92 13.12 -2.62
N CYS A 287 -10.78 13.13 -1.29
CA CYS A 287 -11.61 12.34 -0.40
C CYS A 287 -13.08 12.76 -0.47
N ILE A 288 -13.38 14.05 -0.43
CA ILE A 288 -14.73 14.63 -0.51
C ILE A 288 -15.43 14.25 -1.81
N LEU A 289 -14.71 14.28 -2.94
CA LEU A 289 -15.27 13.88 -4.24
C LEU A 289 -15.86 12.47 -4.20
N HIS A 290 -15.18 11.53 -3.53
CA HIS A 290 -15.63 10.15 -3.39
C HIS A 290 -16.65 9.99 -2.25
N ALA A 291 -16.44 10.63 -1.11
CA ALA A 291 -17.34 10.53 0.05
C ALA A 291 -18.74 11.07 -0.26
N PHE A 292 -18.84 12.18 -1.00
CA PHE A 292 -20.12 12.82 -1.33
C PHE A 292 -20.58 12.57 -2.77
N GLN A 293 -19.90 11.67 -3.50
CA GLN A 293 -20.23 11.31 -4.89
C GLN A 293 -20.42 12.54 -5.80
N LEU A 294 -19.59 13.58 -5.62
CA LEU A 294 -19.68 14.84 -6.37
C LEU A 294 -19.39 14.66 -7.86
N THR A 295 -18.83 13.52 -8.28
CA THR A 295 -18.70 13.17 -9.70
C THR A 295 -20.04 12.72 -10.31
N LYS A 296 -20.93 12.08 -9.53
CA LYS A 296 -22.18 11.46 -9.99
C LYS A 296 -23.46 12.27 -9.70
N GLY A 297 -23.41 13.28 -8.82
CA GLY A 297 -24.55 14.12 -8.48
C GLY A 297 -24.92 15.16 -9.56
N THR A 298 -26.19 15.59 -9.60
CA THR A 298 -26.68 16.70 -10.43
C THR A 298 -25.91 17.99 -10.12
N LEU A 299 -25.57 18.76 -11.16
CA LEU A 299 -24.78 20.01 -11.10
C LEU A 299 -25.18 20.97 -9.96
N HIS A 300 -26.46 20.97 -9.57
CA HIS A 300 -27.01 21.83 -8.53
C HIS A 300 -26.45 21.57 -7.13
N LEU A 301 -26.22 20.31 -6.75
CA LEU A 301 -25.58 19.96 -5.46
C LEU A 301 -24.09 20.33 -5.46
N LYS A 302 -23.43 20.19 -6.63
CA LYS A 302 -22.03 20.60 -6.82
C LYS A 302 -21.88 22.10 -6.64
N ILE A 303 -22.78 22.90 -7.24
CA ILE A 303 -22.79 24.36 -7.15
C ILE A 303 -23.12 24.82 -5.72
N VAL A 304 -24.11 24.23 -5.03
CA VAL A 304 -24.48 24.65 -3.67
C VAL A 304 -23.38 24.31 -2.64
N LEU A 305 -22.71 23.16 -2.75
CA LEU A 305 -21.60 22.80 -1.87
C LEU A 305 -20.36 23.65 -2.18
N VAL A 306 -20.01 23.84 -3.45
CA VAL A 306 -18.89 24.71 -3.86
C VAL A 306 -19.16 26.18 -3.50
N GLN A 307 -20.40 26.67 -3.62
CA GLN A 307 -20.80 28.03 -3.22
C GLN A 307 -20.89 28.20 -1.69
N LYS A 308 -21.31 27.19 -0.93
CA LYS A 308 -21.24 27.24 0.55
C LYS A 308 -19.79 27.20 1.03
N MET A 309 -18.95 26.41 0.36
CA MET A 309 -17.51 26.33 0.64
C MET A 309 -16.74 27.54 0.10
N SER A 310 -17.26 28.31 -0.86
CA SER A 310 -16.66 29.58 -1.30
C SER A 310 -17.14 30.79 -0.50
N LYS A 311 -18.40 30.82 -0.05
CA LYS A 311 -18.93 31.91 0.79
C LYS A 311 -18.24 32.03 2.15
N GLN A 312 -17.64 30.96 2.65
CA GLN A 312 -16.92 30.97 3.93
C GLN A 312 -15.41 31.25 3.79
N TYR A 313 -14.85 31.28 2.56
CA TYR A 313 -13.40 31.40 2.30
C TYR A 313 -13.14 32.47 1.25
N ARG A 314 -13.11 33.72 1.69
CA ARG A 314 -12.99 34.91 0.85
C ARG A 314 -11.53 35.20 0.40
N SER A 315 -10.71 34.20 0.04
CA SER A 315 -9.30 34.49 -0.33
C SER A 315 -8.52 33.47 -1.17
N LEU A 316 -9.12 32.55 -1.92
CA LEU A 316 -8.36 31.72 -2.87
C LEU A 316 -8.99 31.76 -4.27
N SER A 317 -8.23 32.36 -5.20
CA SER A 317 -8.50 32.43 -6.64
C SER A 317 -8.92 31.05 -7.17
N LEU A 318 -10.12 30.93 -7.71
CA LEU A 318 -10.67 29.70 -8.32
C LEU A 318 -10.31 29.56 -9.81
N ALA A 319 -9.45 30.44 -10.36
CA ALA A 319 -9.09 30.40 -11.78
C ALA A 319 -8.23 29.18 -12.14
N TRP A 320 -7.29 28.78 -11.28
CA TRP A 320 -6.42 27.62 -11.52
C TRP A 320 -7.16 26.27 -11.49
N MET A 321 -8.27 26.17 -10.74
CA MET A 321 -9.03 24.93 -10.61
C MET A 321 -9.93 24.66 -11.83
N LEU A 322 -10.32 25.70 -12.59
CA LEU A 322 -11.06 25.56 -13.85
C LEU A 322 -10.13 25.17 -15.01
N ASP A 323 -8.92 25.71 -15.06
CA ASP A 323 -7.91 25.36 -16.07
C ASP A 323 -7.40 23.92 -15.90
N ASP A 324 -7.23 23.47 -14.65
CA ASP A 324 -6.82 22.10 -14.35
C ASP A 324 -8.00 21.11 -14.52
N TYR A 325 -9.25 21.53 -14.32
CA TYR A 325 -10.44 20.71 -14.59
C TYR A 325 -10.63 20.45 -16.08
N GLN A 326 -10.36 21.44 -16.94
CA GLN A 326 -10.41 21.26 -18.39
C GLN A 326 -9.22 20.44 -18.90
N SER A 327 -8.04 20.61 -18.29
CA SER A 327 -6.86 19.77 -18.54
C SER A 327 -7.07 18.33 -18.07
N PHE A 328 -7.73 18.13 -16.93
CA PHE A 328 -8.11 16.82 -16.41
C PHE A 328 -9.18 16.14 -17.28
N LEU A 329 -10.17 16.87 -17.79
CA LEU A 329 -11.14 16.36 -18.76
C LEU A 329 -10.47 16.00 -20.10
N ASN A 330 -9.49 16.78 -20.56
CA ASN A 330 -8.70 16.46 -21.75
C ASN A 330 -7.82 15.22 -21.53
N ILE A 331 -7.16 15.09 -20.37
CA ILE A 331 -6.36 13.91 -20.02
C ILE A 331 -7.25 12.68 -19.87
N VAL A 332 -8.42 12.79 -19.24
CA VAL A 332 -9.39 11.68 -19.13
C VAL A 332 -9.95 11.30 -20.49
N MET A 333 -10.27 12.25 -21.37
CA MET A 333 -10.65 11.95 -22.77
C MET A 333 -9.52 11.30 -23.55
N ILE A 334 -8.28 11.76 -23.41
CA ILE A 334 -7.10 11.18 -24.08
C ILE A 334 -6.88 9.75 -23.57
N VAL A 335 -6.94 9.53 -22.26
CA VAL A 335 -6.80 8.20 -21.64
C VAL A 335 -7.96 7.29 -22.06
N GLU A 336 -9.21 7.75 -22.05
CA GLU A 336 -10.36 6.97 -22.54
C GLU A 336 -10.28 6.67 -24.04
N THR A 337 -9.75 7.60 -24.85
CA THR A 337 -9.56 7.41 -26.30
C THR A 337 -8.42 6.43 -26.59
N VAL A 338 -7.33 6.49 -25.82
CA VAL A 338 -6.20 5.55 -25.90
C VAL A 338 -6.60 4.15 -25.40
N MET A 339 -7.43 4.07 -24.36
CA MET A 339 -7.96 2.80 -23.82
C MET A 339 -9.02 2.16 -24.72
N LYS A 340 -9.79 2.95 -25.48
CA LYS A 340 -10.72 2.43 -26.50
C LYS A 340 -10.03 1.98 -27.79
N THR A 341 -8.85 2.53 -28.11
CA THR A 341 -8.13 2.23 -29.36
C THR A 341 -7.08 1.13 -29.23
N ARG A 342 -6.71 0.71 -28.02
CA ARG A 342 -5.84 -0.46 -27.79
C ARG A 342 -6.53 -1.46 -26.87
N GLN A 343 -6.72 -2.69 -27.34
CA GLN A 343 -7.02 -3.84 -26.48
C GLN A 343 -5.83 -4.07 -25.53
N VAL A 344 -5.86 -3.42 -24.36
CA VAL A 344 -4.91 -3.69 -23.27
C VAL A 344 -5.70 -4.34 -22.13
N PRO A 345 -5.34 -5.56 -21.70
CA PRO A 345 -6.07 -6.24 -20.64
C PRO A 345 -5.93 -5.52 -19.28
N GLU A 346 -7.02 -5.46 -18.52
CA GLU A 346 -7.27 -4.70 -17.28
C GLU A 346 -6.33 -4.99 -16.08
N GLN A 347 -5.25 -5.75 -16.23
CA GLN A 347 -4.38 -6.16 -15.11
C GLN A 347 -3.30 -5.12 -14.71
N PHE A 348 -3.32 -3.89 -15.25
CA PHE A 348 -2.17 -2.98 -15.15
C PHE A 348 -2.26 -1.84 -14.12
N PHE A 349 -3.34 -1.69 -13.37
CA PHE A 349 -3.52 -0.53 -12.46
C PHE A 349 -3.91 -0.91 -11.02
N GLU A 350 -3.09 -1.73 -10.36
CA GLU A 350 -3.02 -1.73 -8.89
C GLU A 350 -1.79 -0.93 -8.45
N PHE A 351 -1.94 0.39 -8.33
CA PHE A 351 -0.94 1.23 -7.69
C PHE A 351 -1.11 1.16 -6.16
N GLU A 352 -0.24 0.40 -5.48
CA GLU A 352 0.00 0.58 -4.04
C GLU A 352 0.51 2.01 -3.81
N GLU A 353 -0.31 2.88 -3.19
CA GLU A 353 0.03 4.28 -2.90
C GLU A 353 1.33 4.48 -2.07
N ASP A 354 1.87 3.41 -1.47
CA ASP A 354 3.12 3.42 -0.70
C ASP A 354 4.38 3.58 -1.56
N GLU A 355 4.35 3.26 -2.85
CA GLU A 355 5.51 3.47 -3.76
C GLU A 355 5.54 4.88 -4.36
N GLY A 356 4.57 5.74 -4.02
CA GLY A 356 4.39 7.07 -4.62
C GLY A 356 5.53 8.06 -4.42
N LYS A 357 6.41 7.87 -3.41
CA LYS A 357 7.61 8.70 -3.22
C LYS A 357 8.70 8.36 -4.26
N ASP A 358 8.77 7.12 -4.74
CA ASP A 358 9.73 6.69 -5.77
C ASP A 358 9.15 6.87 -7.19
N ALA A 359 7.83 6.68 -7.35
CA ALA A 359 7.13 6.94 -8.61
C ALA A 359 7.19 8.43 -9.03
N ARG A 360 7.13 9.38 -8.09
CA ARG A 360 7.34 10.82 -8.40
C ARG A 360 8.76 11.12 -8.87
N ARG A 361 9.77 10.39 -8.36
CA ARG A 361 11.16 10.52 -8.87
C ARG A 361 11.32 9.90 -10.25
N GLN A 362 10.69 8.75 -10.51
CA GLN A 362 10.72 8.10 -11.83
C GLN A 362 9.95 8.89 -12.90
N MET A 363 8.86 9.56 -12.52
CA MET A 363 8.08 10.42 -13.42
C MET A 363 8.84 11.70 -13.79
N LEU A 364 9.62 12.28 -12.86
CA LEU A 364 10.52 13.42 -13.14
C LEU A 364 11.69 13.04 -14.07
N VAL A 365 12.18 11.79 -14.03
CA VAL A 365 13.19 11.29 -14.97
C VAL A 365 12.61 11.13 -16.39
N TRP A 366 11.30 10.87 -16.51
CA TRP A 366 10.59 10.83 -17.79
C TRP A 366 10.27 12.21 -18.36
N GLU A 367 9.91 13.19 -17.52
CA GLU A 367 9.70 14.58 -17.96
C GLU A 367 11.00 15.23 -18.45
N GLY A 368 12.16 14.84 -17.90
CA GLY A 368 13.47 15.28 -18.39
C GLY A 368 13.84 14.78 -19.80
N CYS A 369 13.18 13.74 -20.31
CA CYS A 369 13.38 13.23 -21.68
C CYS A 369 12.36 13.79 -22.69
N CYS A 370 11.43 14.64 -22.24
CA CYS A 370 10.40 15.22 -23.09
C CYS A 370 10.59 16.75 -23.13
N VAL A 371 11.63 17.20 -23.83
CA VAL A 371 11.78 18.61 -24.19
C VAL A 371 11.25 18.76 -25.62
N ASP A 372 10.28 19.66 -25.80
CA ASP A 372 9.66 20.07 -27.08
C ASP A 372 8.77 19.05 -27.83
N GLY A 373 8.27 18.01 -27.15
CA GLY A 373 7.19 17.17 -27.70
C GLY A 373 7.58 16.26 -28.87
N VAL A 374 8.88 16.08 -29.12
CA VAL A 374 9.40 15.14 -30.12
C VAL A 374 10.06 13.96 -29.40
N TRP A 375 9.52 12.75 -29.63
CA TRP A 375 10.14 11.51 -29.18
C TRP A 375 11.34 11.20 -30.08
N HIS A 376 12.57 11.40 -29.58
CA HIS A 376 13.76 10.87 -30.25
C HIS A 376 13.76 9.35 -30.14
N ASN A 377 13.55 8.70 -31.28
CA ASN A 377 13.44 7.26 -31.41
C ASN A 377 14.79 6.67 -31.79
N ASP A 378 15.81 6.92 -30.98
CA ASP A 378 17.14 6.38 -31.21
C ASP A 378 17.38 5.19 -30.28
N LYS A 379 17.27 3.98 -30.85
CA LYS A 379 18.00 2.79 -30.40
C LYS A 379 19.46 2.92 -30.86
N PRO A 380 20.45 2.33 -30.17
CA PRO A 380 20.37 1.23 -29.21
C PRO A 380 20.62 1.61 -27.75
#